data_AF-A0A836PQ01-F1
#
_entry.id   AF-A0A836PQ01-F1
#
_cell.length_a   1.000
_cell.length_b   1.000
_cell.length_c   1.000
_cell.angle_alpha   90.00
_cell.angle_beta   90.00
_cell.angle_gamma   90.00
#
_symmetry.space_group_name_H-M   'P 1'
#
loop_
_entity.id
_entity.type
_entity.pdbx_description
1 polymer ?
#
loop_
_entity_poly.entity_id
_entity_poly.type
_entity_poly.pdbx_seq_one_letter_code
_entity_poly.pdbx_strand_id
1 'polypeptide(L)'
;MDDLDGVLAAKLDIRSRFGANLDNVCDAVAHVALTSVVAAHFGGLVMAFAMVAAASIIIRATSRLDPDKVTSGGTPTNELMRHMLFVLLLTSTFDIDPQFYLIVMFILHAITMIVPFKLPVLIRGLAQTVTMVALVNLALVMAWLVPMATPFIAAAFIITYLYSFVVGGQHWLADRSVRDA
;
A
#
# COMPACT_ATOMS: atom_id res chain seq x y z
N MET A 1 10.62 -5.13 3.22
CA MET A 1 10.88 -6.58 3.40
C MET A 1 9.96 -7.16 4.48
N ASP A 2 8.76 -6.59 4.64
CA ASP A 2 7.81 -6.94 5.68
C ASP A 2 7.07 -8.24 5.36
N ASP A 3 6.44 -8.34 4.18
CA ASP A 3 5.60 -9.48 3.79
C ASP A 3 6.29 -10.87 3.65
N LEU A 4 7.56 -11.03 4.04
CA LEU A 4 8.29 -12.31 4.05
C LEU A 4 7.98 -13.12 5.31
N ASP A 5 7.71 -12.45 6.43
CA ASP A 5 7.48 -13.08 7.73
C ASP A 5 6.21 -13.96 7.74
N GLY A 6 5.10 -13.49 7.17
CA GLY A 6 3.84 -14.22 7.08
C GLY A 6 3.88 -15.39 6.09
N VAL A 7 4.74 -15.30 5.06
CA VAL A 7 5.00 -16.40 4.12
C VAL A 7 5.90 -17.44 4.75
N LEU A 8 6.93 -17.02 5.50
CA LEU A 8 7.83 -17.92 6.22
C LEU A 8 7.08 -18.64 7.35
N ALA A 9 6.27 -17.92 8.12
CA ALA A 9 5.42 -18.48 9.17
C ALA A 9 4.43 -19.52 8.61
N ALA A 10 3.92 -19.30 7.40
CA ALA A 10 3.10 -20.28 6.69
C ALA A 10 3.86 -21.58 6.38
N LYS A 11 5.08 -21.43 5.88
CA LYS A 11 5.91 -22.56 5.47
C LYS A 11 6.44 -23.36 6.65
N LEU A 12 6.65 -22.70 7.78
CA LEU A 12 7.14 -23.32 9.02
C LEU A 12 6.01 -23.81 9.94
N ASP A 13 4.74 -23.63 9.54
CA ASP A 13 3.55 -23.99 10.34
C ASP A 13 3.51 -23.35 11.73
N ILE A 14 3.98 -22.09 11.84
CA ILE A 14 4.04 -21.31 13.10
C ILE A 14 3.12 -20.08 13.08
N ARG A 15 2.12 -20.04 12.19
CA ARG A 15 1.17 -18.92 12.11
C ARG A 15 0.41 -18.78 13.42
N SER A 16 0.41 -17.56 13.97
CA SER A 16 -0.36 -17.23 15.17
C SER A 16 -1.08 -15.90 15.00
N ARG A 17 -2.23 -15.76 15.68
CA ARG A 17 -2.97 -14.49 15.73
C ARG A 17 -2.15 -13.38 16.38
N PHE A 18 -1.37 -13.72 17.41
CA PHE A 18 -0.45 -12.78 18.03
C PHE A 18 0.61 -12.27 17.04
N GLY A 19 1.22 -13.17 16.27
CA GLY A 19 2.19 -12.82 15.23
C GLY A 19 1.60 -11.88 14.18
N ALA A 20 0.41 -12.19 13.65
CA ALA A 20 -0.26 -11.34 12.67
C ALA A 20 -0.66 -9.96 13.23
N ASN A 21 -1.03 -9.89 14.51
CA ASN A 21 -1.32 -8.61 15.17
C ASN A 21 -0.05 -7.78 15.40
N LEU A 22 1.03 -8.44 15.83
CA LEU A 22 2.33 -7.80 16.06
C LEU A 22 2.89 -7.23 14.76
N ASP A 23 2.88 -8.03 13.70
CA ASP A 23 3.23 -7.64 12.33
C ASP A 23 2.47 -6.36 11.94
N ASN A 24 1.13 -6.40 11.96
CA ASN A 24 0.30 -5.25 11.61
C ASN A 24 0.58 -3.97 12.44
N VAL A 25 0.97 -4.10 13.72
CA VAL A 25 1.37 -2.94 14.56
C VAL A 25 2.75 -2.43 14.16
N CYS A 26 3.73 -3.32 13.98
CA CYS A 26 5.07 -2.97 13.52
C CYS A 26 5.01 -2.24 12.17
N ASP A 27 4.20 -2.77 11.26
CA ASP A 27 3.96 -2.24 9.94
C ASP A 27 3.34 -0.83 10.01
N ALA A 28 2.34 -0.64 10.87
CA ALA A 28 1.73 0.67 11.08
C ALA A 28 2.73 1.70 11.63
N VAL A 29 3.53 1.33 12.63
CA VAL A 29 4.55 2.21 13.23
C VAL A 29 5.61 2.60 12.20
N ALA A 30 6.15 1.62 11.46
CA ALA A 30 7.17 1.86 10.45
C ALA A 30 6.65 2.74 9.31
N HIS A 31 5.43 2.48 8.83
CA HIS A 31 4.84 3.23 7.74
C HIS A 31 4.45 4.65 8.12
N VAL A 32 3.94 4.88 9.33
CA VAL A 32 3.71 6.23 9.85
C VAL A 32 5.04 6.97 9.96
N ALA A 33 6.07 6.37 10.55
CA ALA A 33 7.38 7.01 10.72
C ALA A 33 8.00 7.41 9.37
N LEU A 34 8.03 6.49 8.40
CA LEU A 34 8.60 6.76 7.08
C LEU A 34 7.77 7.80 6.30
N THR A 35 6.44 7.71 6.35
CA THR A 35 5.54 8.72 5.75
C THR A 35 5.81 10.11 6.34
N SER A 36 5.93 10.21 7.67
CA SER A 36 6.22 11.47 8.35
C SER A 36 7.61 12.02 8.02
N VAL A 37 8.64 11.17 7.90
CA VAL A 37 10.00 11.61 7.53
C VAL A 37 10.01 12.20 6.12
N VAL A 38 9.41 11.50 5.15
CA VAL A 38 9.31 12.00 3.77
C VAL A 38 8.52 13.30 3.74
N ALA A 39 7.41 13.37 4.47
CA ALA A 39 6.59 14.58 4.49
C ALA A 39 7.24 15.76 5.21
N ALA A 40 8.05 15.51 6.25
CA ALA A 40 8.83 16.53 6.94
C ALA A 40 9.90 17.13 6.04
N HIS A 41 10.47 16.33 5.14
CA HIS A 41 11.43 16.82 4.16
C HIS A 41 10.82 17.87 3.21
N PHE A 42 9.58 17.67 2.76
CA PHE A 42 8.90 18.60 1.84
C PHE A 42 8.07 19.69 2.52
N GLY A 43 7.56 19.43 3.74
CA GLY A 43 6.77 20.38 4.52
C GLY A 43 5.40 20.71 3.90
N GLY A 44 4.85 21.86 4.30
CA GLY A 44 3.65 22.46 3.68
C GLY A 44 2.44 21.52 3.54
N LEU A 45 1.85 21.51 2.34
CA LEU A 45 0.71 20.65 2.02
C LEU A 45 1.06 19.16 1.99
N VAL A 46 2.31 18.80 1.66
CA VAL A 46 2.76 17.41 1.69
C VAL A 46 2.66 16.86 3.11
N MET A 47 3.12 17.63 4.11
CA MET A 47 2.95 17.29 5.52
C MET A 47 1.48 17.12 5.90
N ALA A 48 0.61 18.08 5.53
CA ALA A 48 -0.80 18.02 5.88
C ALA A 48 -1.48 16.74 5.37
N PHE A 49 -1.29 16.38 4.10
CA PHE A 49 -1.90 15.19 3.51
C PHE A 49 -1.21 13.89 3.96
N ALA A 50 0.09 13.91 4.24
CA ALA A 50 0.78 12.78 4.84
C ALA A 50 0.23 12.44 6.24
N MET A 51 -0.14 13.45 7.04
CA MET A 51 -0.77 13.21 8.34
C MET A 51 -2.17 12.60 8.20
N VAL A 52 -2.91 12.94 7.15
CA VAL A 52 -4.20 12.28 6.82
C VAL A 52 -3.97 10.81 6.43
N ALA A 53 -2.95 10.52 5.63
CA ALA A 53 -2.56 9.15 5.31
C ALA A 53 -2.09 8.38 6.55
N ALA A 54 -1.31 9.01 7.44
CA ALA A 54 -0.89 8.42 8.71
C ALA A 54 -2.07 8.10 9.64
N ALA A 55 -3.06 8.98 9.74
CA ALA A 55 -4.28 8.70 10.47
C ALA A 55 -5.03 7.50 9.87
N SER A 56 -5.07 7.40 8.54
CA SER A 56 -5.68 6.26 7.84
C SER A 56 -4.95 4.94 8.11
N ILE A 57 -3.60 4.96 8.17
CA ILE A 57 -2.78 3.82 8.60
C ILE A 57 -3.18 3.36 10.00
N ILE A 58 -3.29 4.28 10.97
CA ILE A 58 -3.63 3.97 12.37
C ILE A 58 -5.05 3.41 12.50
N ILE A 59 -6.03 4.04 11.85
CA ILE A 59 -7.43 3.57 11.84
C ILE A 59 -7.49 2.14 11.28
N ARG A 60 -6.78 1.90 10.18
CA ARG A 60 -6.73 0.58 9.56
C ARG A 60 -6.07 -0.45 10.47
N ALA A 61 -4.92 -0.13 11.06
CA ALA A 61 -4.18 -1.02 11.93
C ALA A 61 -5.01 -1.41 13.16
N THR A 62 -5.68 -0.44 13.79
CA THR A 62 -6.56 -0.68 14.95
C THR A 62 -7.81 -1.46 14.57
N SER A 63 -8.43 -1.16 13.41
CA SER A 63 -9.59 -1.91 12.93
C SER A 63 -9.32 -3.39 12.65
N ARG A 64 -8.07 -3.76 12.38
CA ARG A 64 -7.64 -5.14 12.15
C ARG A 64 -7.41 -5.94 13.42
N LEU A 65 -7.30 -5.28 14.57
CA LEU A 65 -7.19 -5.95 15.87
C LEU A 65 -8.54 -6.47 16.36
N ASP A 66 -9.63 -5.92 15.83
CA ASP A 66 -11.01 -6.29 16.13
C ASP A 66 -11.33 -7.70 15.55
N PRO A 67 -11.58 -8.72 16.40
CA PRO A 67 -11.93 -10.07 15.95
C PRO A 67 -13.23 -10.12 15.13
N ASP A 68 -14.15 -9.18 15.35
CA ASP A 68 -15.50 -9.23 14.79
C ASP A 68 -15.63 -8.46 13.47
N LYS A 69 -14.58 -7.74 13.05
CA LYS A 69 -14.54 -7.04 11.76
C LYS A 69 -14.07 -7.97 10.64
N VAL A 70 -14.84 -7.99 9.54
CA VAL A 70 -14.44 -8.62 8.28
C VAL A 70 -13.29 -7.82 7.66
N THR A 71 -12.07 -8.22 8.01
CA THR A 71 -10.79 -7.56 7.70
C THR A 71 -10.31 -7.85 6.28
N SER A 72 -11.05 -7.41 5.26
CA SER A 72 -10.59 -7.66 3.89
C SER A 72 -10.74 -6.52 2.88
N GLY A 73 -11.09 -5.32 3.32
CA GLY A 73 -11.17 -4.15 2.46
C GLY A 73 -9.87 -3.35 2.33
N GLY A 74 -9.80 -2.55 1.27
CA GLY A 74 -8.85 -1.46 1.11
C GLY A 74 -7.42 -1.87 0.77
N THR A 75 -6.57 -0.86 0.59
CA THR A 75 -5.16 -1.06 0.24
C THR A 75 -4.35 -1.45 1.47
N PRO A 76 -3.36 -2.35 1.34
CA PRO A 76 -2.32 -2.53 2.33
C PRO A 76 -1.47 -1.26 2.48
N THR A 77 -0.98 -1.02 3.68
CA THR A 77 -0.03 0.05 4.00
C THR A 77 1.29 -0.09 3.23
N ASN A 78 1.72 -1.33 2.99
CA ASN A 78 2.85 -1.66 2.12
C ASN A 78 2.72 -1.10 0.69
N GLU A 79 1.51 -0.92 0.16
CA GLU A 79 1.32 -0.30 -1.16
C GLU A 79 1.60 1.21 -1.14
N LEU A 80 1.32 1.91 -0.04
CA LEU A 80 1.69 3.32 0.10
C LEU A 80 3.23 3.47 0.03
N MET A 81 3.96 2.60 0.73
CA MET A 81 5.41 2.62 0.74
C MET A 81 6.02 2.44 -0.65
N ARG A 82 5.48 1.49 -1.42
CA ARG A 82 5.91 1.23 -2.80
C ARG A 82 5.62 2.43 -3.71
N HIS A 83 4.42 3.00 -3.64
CA HIS A 83 4.07 4.16 -4.43
C HIS A 83 4.88 5.40 -4.05
N MET A 84 5.18 5.59 -2.76
CA MET A 84 6.05 6.68 -2.30
C MET A 84 7.46 6.53 -2.86
N LEU A 85 8.02 5.31 -2.82
CA LEU A 85 9.29 5.00 -3.48
C LEU A 85 9.23 5.35 -4.98
N PHE A 86 8.19 4.93 -5.70
CA PHE A 86 8.08 5.21 -7.14
C PHE A 86 7.94 6.69 -7.45
N VAL A 87 7.14 7.44 -6.67
CA VAL A 87 7.01 8.90 -6.85
C VAL A 87 8.39 9.54 -6.73
N LEU A 88 9.12 9.26 -5.65
CA LEU A 88 10.46 9.83 -5.42
C LEU A 88 11.47 9.43 -6.52
N LEU A 89 11.45 8.19 -6.98
CA LEU A 89 12.34 7.72 -8.04
C LEU A 89 12.03 8.35 -9.39
N LEU A 90 10.75 8.41 -9.77
CA LEU A 90 10.35 8.97 -11.06
C LEU A 90 10.63 10.46 -11.11
N THR A 91 10.25 11.21 -10.07
CA THR A 91 10.46 12.66 -10.02
C THR A 91 11.95 12.99 -10.03
N SER A 92 12.77 12.19 -9.35
CA SER A 92 14.24 12.33 -9.42
C SER A 92 14.80 11.97 -10.79
N THR A 93 14.25 10.96 -11.48
CA THR A 93 14.73 10.52 -12.80
C THR A 93 14.40 11.54 -13.90
N PHE A 94 13.26 12.21 -13.79
CA PHE A 94 12.77 13.17 -14.78
C PHE A 94 12.98 14.64 -14.37
N ASP A 95 13.64 14.91 -13.25
CA ASP A 95 13.88 16.26 -12.69
C ASP A 95 12.59 17.08 -12.50
N ILE A 96 11.59 16.45 -11.89
CA ILE A 96 10.27 17.04 -11.62
C ILE A 96 10.11 17.25 -10.11
N ASP A 97 9.42 18.31 -9.69
CA ASP A 97 9.07 18.51 -8.28
C ASP A 97 8.10 17.40 -7.79
N PRO A 98 8.48 16.60 -6.77
CA PRO A 98 7.64 15.52 -6.25
C PRO A 98 6.40 15.99 -5.47
N GLN A 99 6.34 17.24 -4.98
CA GLN A 99 5.32 17.65 -4.00
C GLN A 99 3.90 17.39 -4.46
N PHE A 100 3.57 17.77 -5.70
CA PHE A 100 2.23 17.55 -6.26
C PHE A 100 1.86 16.06 -6.30
N TYR A 101 2.77 15.22 -6.78
CA TYR A 101 2.55 13.78 -6.89
C TYR A 101 2.44 13.10 -5.53
N LEU A 102 3.22 13.55 -4.54
CA LEU A 102 3.12 13.07 -3.17
C LEU A 102 1.76 13.41 -2.54
N ILE A 103 1.26 14.63 -2.74
CA ILE A 103 -0.07 15.05 -2.26
C ILE A 103 -1.16 14.15 -2.84
N VAL A 104 -1.19 14.00 -4.17
CA VAL A 104 -2.19 13.15 -4.85
C VAL A 104 -2.11 11.71 -4.36
N MET A 105 -0.90 11.17 -4.23
CA MET A 105 -0.67 9.82 -3.72
C MET A 105 -1.16 9.65 -2.28
N PHE A 106 -0.85 10.58 -1.37
CA PHE A 106 -1.30 10.50 0.02
C PHE A 106 -2.82 10.56 0.13
N ILE A 107 -3.48 11.43 -0.65
CA ILE A 107 -4.94 11.50 -0.70
C ILE A 107 -5.53 10.17 -1.18
N LEU A 108 -5.02 9.63 -2.30
CA LEU A 108 -5.50 8.36 -2.84
C LEU A 108 -5.37 7.24 -1.79
N HIS A 109 -4.19 7.09 -1.20
CA HIS A 109 -3.94 6.03 -0.21
C HIS A 109 -4.74 6.21 1.07
N ALA A 110 -4.93 7.44 1.55
CA ALA A 110 -5.79 7.71 2.70
C ALA A 110 -7.22 7.20 2.46
N ILE A 111 -7.77 7.46 1.27
CA ILE A 111 -9.11 7.00 0.89
C ILE A 111 -9.12 5.47 0.75
N THR A 112 -8.21 4.91 -0.05
CA THR A 112 -8.23 3.47 -0.36
C THR A 112 -7.90 2.58 0.84
N MET A 113 -7.22 3.07 1.87
CA MET A 113 -7.00 2.29 3.09
C MET A 113 -8.27 2.07 3.92
N ILE A 114 -9.29 2.93 3.72
CA ILE A 114 -10.53 2.94 4.52
C ILE A 114 -11.70 2.29 3.75
N VAL A 115 -11.58 2.11 2.43
CA VAL A 115 -12.70 1.54 1.66
C VAL A 115 -13.03 0.10 2.07
N PRO A 116 -14.32 -0.28 2.06
CA PRO A 116 -14.78 -1.59 2.53
C PRO A 116 -14.61 -2.72 1.51
N PHE A 117 -14.12 -2.44 0.29
CA PHE A 117 -14.02 -3.42 -0.79
C PHE A 117 -12.57 -3.84 -1.07
N LYS A 118 -12.40 -5.03 -1.64
CA LYS A 118 -11.09 -5.57 -2.03
C LYS A 118 -10.56 -4.88 -3.28
N LEU A 119 -9.24 -4.70 -3.35
CA LEU A 119 -8.53 -4.33 -4.58
C LEU A 119 -7.95 -5.59 -5.24
N PRO A 120 -8.55 -6.08 -6.34
CA PRO A 120 -8.31 -7.45 -6.81
C PRO A 120 -6.98 -7.66 -7.53
N VAL A 121 -6.38 -6.62 -8.13
CA VAL A 121 -5.23 -6.76 -9.04
C VAL A 121 -3.96 -6.13 -8.47
N LEU A 122 -3.84 -6.00 -7.14
CA LEU A 122 -2.59 -5.53 -6.53
C LEU A 122 -1.47 -6.55 -6.78
N ILE A 123 -0.38 -6.13 -7.43
CA ILE A 123 0.74 -7.02 -7.83
C ILE A 123 1.24 -7.86 -6.65
N ARG A 124 1.46 -7.25 -5.47
CA ARG A 124 1.86 -7.99 -4.27
C ARG A 124 0.76 -8.92 -3.77
N GLY A 125 -0.50 -8.51 -3.84
CA GLY A 125 -1.65 -9.34 -3.47
C GLY A 125 -1.81 -10.59 -4.33
N LEU A 126 -1.33 -10.55 -5.58
CA LEU A 126 -1.30 -11.70 -6.48
C LEU A 126 -0.09 -12.62 -6.25
N ALA A 127 1.01 -12.09 -5.68
CA ALA A 127 2.22 -12.84 -5.37
C ALA A 127 2.07 -13.72 -4.11
N GLN A 128 1.38 -14.86 -4.23
CA GLN A 128 1.08 -15.76 -3.10
C GLN A 128 2.20 -16.77 -2.79
N THR A 129 3.18 -16.95 -3.67
CA THR A 129 4.31 -17.87 -3.48
C THR A 129 5.59 -17.12 -3.09
N VAL A 130 6.49 -17.77 -2.35
CA VAL A 130 7.80 -17.19 -1.99
C VAL A 130 8.54 -16.68 -3.22
N THR A 131 8.54 -17.45 -4.30
CA THR A 131 9.20 -17.08 -5.56
C THR A 131 8.62 -15.79 -6.13
N MET A 132 7.28 -15.66 -6.17
CA MET A 132 6.64 -14.45 -6.69
C MET A 132 6.90 -13.24 -5.80
N VAL A 133 6.90 -13.43 -4.47
CA VAL A 133 7.27 -12.36 -3.53
C VAL A 133 8.73 -11.94 -3.71
N ALA A 134 9.64 -12.89 -3.92
CA ALA A 134 11.04 -12.60 -4.19
C ALA A 134 11.21 -11.82 -5.50
N LEU A 135 10.49 -12.21 -6.57
CA LEU A 135 10.50 -11.50 -7.85
C LEU A 135 9.95 -10.08 -7.74
N VAL A 136 8.88 -9.87 -6.96
CA VAL A 136 8.34 -8.54 -6.69
C VAL A 136 9.38 -7.67 -5.97
N ASN A 137 10.05 -8.19 -4.95
CA ASN A 137 11.11 -7.45 -4.26
C ASN A 137 12.31 -7.18 -5.18
N LEU A 138 12.69 -8.15 -6.02
CA LEU A 138 13.73 -7.96 -7.02
C LEU A 138 13.34 -6.84 -8.00
N ALA A 139 12.09 -6.76 -8.44
CA ALA A 139 11.61 -5.68 -9.28
C ALA A 139 11.73 -4.31 -8.58
N LEU A 140 11.39 -4.22 -7.28
CA LEU A 140 11.57 -2.98 -6.52
C LEU A 140 13.05 -2.58 -6.40
N VAL A 141 13.95 -3.54 -6.18
CA VAL A 141 15.40 -3.30 -6.17
C VAL A 141 15.89 -2.87 -7.56
N MET A 142 15.39 -3.49 -8.63
CA MET A 142 15.71 -3.12 -10.01
C MET A 142 15.23 -1.71 -10.36
N ALA A 143 14.04 -1.31 -9.90
CA ALA A 143 13.57 0.07 -10.05
C ALA A 143 14.49 1.08 -9.35
N TRP A 144 15.08 0.70 -8.22
CA TRP A 144 16.02 1.58 -7.52
C TRP A 144 17.40 1.64 -8.19
N LEU A 145 17.93 0.50 -8.65
CA LEU A 145 19.29 0.39 -9.20
C LEU A 145 19.39 0.78 -10.68
N VAL A 146 18.30 0.62 -11.44
CA VAL A 146 18.28 0.82 -12.90
C VAL A 146 17.21 1.87 -13.24
N PRO A 147 17.57 3.17 -13.36
CA PRO A 147 16.62 4.25 -13.62
C PRO A 147 15.75 4.03 -14.86
N MET A 148 16.29 3.38 -15.90
CA MET A 148 15.52 3.03 -17.11
C MET A 148 14.39 2.03 -16.85
N ALA A 149 14.49 1.20 -15.82
CA ALA A 149 13.45 0.24 -15.44
C ALA A 149 12.34 0.88 -14.61
N THR A 150 12.62 1.97 -13.90
CA THR A 150 11.70 2.66 -12.99
C THR A 150 10.35 2.99 -13.63
N PRO A 151 10.27 3.61 -14.82
CA PRO A 151 8.99 3.98 -15.42
C PRO A 151 8.09 2.78 -15.69
N PHE A 152 8.67 1.66 -16.17
CA PHE A 152 7.92 0.46 -16.50
C PHE A 152 7.40 -0.24 -15.24
N ILE A 153 8.23 -0.34 -14.21
CA ILE A 153 7.85 -0.99 -12.95
C ILE A 153 6.84 -0.12 -12.20
N ALA A 154 7.10 1.18 -12.08
CA ALA A 154 6.17 2.12 -11.44
C ALA A 154 4.82 2.15 -12.16
N ALA A 155 4.81 2.17 -13.50
CA ALA A 155 3.57 2.10 -14.28
C ALA A 155 2.79 0.83 -13.98
N ALA A 156 3.44 -0.33 -13.90
CA ALA A 156 2.76 -1.59 -13.56
C ALA A 156 2.07 -1.52 -12.19
N PHE A 157 2.76 -1.03 -11.15
CA PHE A 157 2.17 -0.89 -9.80
C PHE A 157 1.05 0.16 -9.75
N ILE A 158 1.28 1.35 -10.31
CA ILE A 158 0.31 2.45 -10.27
C ILE A 158 -0.94 2.12 -11.08
N ILE A 159 -0.80 1.57 -12.29
CA ILE A 159 -1.94 1.25 -13.16
C ILE A 159 -2.78 0.14 -12.53
N THR A 160 -2.15 -0.92 -12.04
CA THR A 160 -2.90 -2.03 -11.41
C THR A 160 -3.60 -1.59 -10.12
N TYR A 161 -3.00 -0.68 -9.36
CA TYR A 161 -3.61 -0.03 -8.20
C TYR A 161 -4.86 0.77 -8.59
N LEU A 162 -4.72 1.70 -9.56
CA LEU A 162 -5.83 2.57 -9.99
C LEU A 162 -6.97 1.76 -10.62
N TYR A 163 -6.63 0.78 -11.46
CA TYR A 163 -7.60 -0.14 -12.05
C TYR A 163 -8.37 -0.91 -10.96
N SER A 164 -7.65 -1.46 -9.97
CA SER A 164 -8.27 -2.20 -8.87
C SER A 164 -9.20 -1.33 -8.03
N PHE A 165 -8.85 -0.06 -7.83
CA PHE A 165 -9.69 0.87 -7.09
C PHE A 165 -11.01 1.15 -7.83
N VAL A 166 -10.93 1.41 -9.14
CA VAL A 166 -12.12 1.67 -9.97
C VAL A 166 -13.01 0.43 -10.06
N VAL A 167 -12.46 -0.72 -10.43
CA VAL A 167 -13.23 -1.96 -10.62
C VAL A 167 -13.78 -2.49 -9.29
N GLY A 168 -12.98 -2.43 -8.22
CA GLY A 168 -13.44 -2.80 -6.88
C GLY A 168 -14.58 -1.92 -6.40
N GLY A 169 -14.51 -0.60 -6.66
CA GLY A 169 -15.57 0.34 -6.33
C GLY A 169 -16.85 0.11 -7.14
N GLN A 170 -16.74 -0.17 -8.44
CA GLN A 170 -17.88 -0.47 -9.32
C GLN A 170 -18.64 -1.72 -8.88
N HIS A 171 -17.93 -2.82 -8.61
CA HIS A 171 -18.56 -4.04 -8.12
C HIS A 171 -19.25 -3.81 -6.76
N TRP A 172 -18.60 -3.07 -5.87
CA TRP A 172 -19.19 -2.77 -4.56
C TRP A 172 -20.47 -1.93 -4.65
N LEU A 173 -20.52 -0.95 -5.57
CA LEU A 173 -21.73 -0.16 -5.83
C LEU A 173 -22.84 -1.01 -6.45
N ALA A 174 -22.51 -1.87 -7.41
CA ALA A 174 -23.47 -2.80 -8.01
C ALA A 174 -24.08 -3.73 -6.96
N ASP A 175 -23.25 -4.35 -6.11
CA ASP A 175 -23.71 -5.25 -5.04
C ASP A 175 -24.57 -4.55 -4.00
N ARG A 176 -24.38 -3.24 -3.76
CA ARG A 176 -25.26 -2.45 -2.89
C ARG A 176 -26.63 -2.22 -3.54
N SER A 177 -26.64 -1.82 -4.81
CA SER A 177 -27.90 -1.58 -5.53
C SER A 177 -28.81 -2.81 -5.58
N VAL A 178 -28.24 -4.02 -5.63
CA VAL A 178 -29.00 -5.29 -5.60
C VAL A 178 -29.51 -5.63 -4.20
N ARG A 179 -28.82 -5.24 -3.13
CA ARG A 179 -29.26 -5.49 -1.75
C ARG A 179 -30.36 -4.55 -1.27
N ASP A 180 -30.43 -3.36 -1.84
CA ASP A 180 -31.39 -2.32 -1.48
C ASP A 180 -32.68 -2.37 -2.34
N ALA A 181 -32.76 -3.30 -3.31
CA ALA A 181 -33.91 -3.54 -4.20
C ALA A 181 -34.72 -4.78 -3.77
#